data_AF-A0A1I3SU68-F1
#
_entry.id   AF-A0A1I3SU68-F1
#
_cell.length_a   1.000
_cell.length_b   1.000
_cell.length_c   1.000
_cell.angle_alpha   90.00
_cell.angle_beta   90.00
_cell.angle_gamma   90.00
#
_symmetry.space_group_name_H-M   'P 1'
#
loop_
_entity.id
_entity.type
_entity.pdbx_description
1 polymer ?
#
loop_
_entity_poly.entity_id
_entity_poly.type
_entity_poly.pdbx_seq_one_letter_code
_entity_poly.pdbx_strand_id
1 'polypeptide(L)'
;MAALTHNFPYIPHETSIKVKFYAAFSGLLILILMLVALSVYSVREQSAYHGQLDVSAQAAANVEKVNGLIFAVVMESRGIYMSSDMATVKRYGVALLQRNRELAEVMDQWQRIVRNDDTELFAAFKTRVSEFIGFRAELVRRANTIGQAAGREWGDNDANRQVRIALNEDLTALATVYFKRAHAIAKLGEQVEFTTILLVILGIGAIALTWLTASLFRASVIEPLLAITWAADSIVSGKILAAIPHAGRKDEIGKLALAVQQLQSTIERNRELQKRELATSRERDHLEENKIHLIAAINNMAQGLIMLDVHANVILMNESYRKMYNLPKEIMASSCNLRDILRYRAESGLFSGDSKTYVRTILTRIALGQPSVSHVDLKDGRKIRVFEQPTPDGGWVATHEDFTKQQHLQQTLERMERLFGTIVENVHEAILAKDALSHRYLLVNRAAETLFGLPRAAIVGRTAGDVFGEETAEAIEGSGKAPPVKAAAVAIRTITTPGNGERVAAIRHLPASSGEDGAQYLISLIEDRTDQAAAMPRLRAG
;
A
#
# COMPACT_ATOMS: atom_id res chain seq x y z
N MET A 1 -35.55 -5.55 -0.99
CA MET A 1 -36.36 -4.32 -0.90
C MET A 1 -35.93 -3.39 -2.03
N ALA A 2 -36.56 -3.57 -3.19
CA ALA A 2 -36.28 -2.81 -4.39
C ALA A 2 -37.09 -1.50 -4.41
N ALA A 3 -36.54 -0.53 -5.14
CA ALA A 3 -37.19 0.66 -5.69
C ALA A 3 -37.67 1.73 -4.70
N LEU A 4 -36.86 2.79 -4.55
CA LEU A 4 -37.28 4.20 -4.47
C LEU A 4 -36.04 5.10 -4.61
N THR A 5 -35.31 4.99 -5.73
CA THR A 5 -34.38 6.03 -6.17
C THR A 5 -35.20 7.13 -6.84
N HIS A 6 -35.59 8.15 -6.07
CA HIS A 6 -36.19 9.36 -6.62
C HIS A 6 -35.20 10.03 -7.59
N ASN A 7 -35.63 10.11 -8.85
CA ASN A 7 -35.02 10.89 -9.91
C ASN A 7 -35.17 12.38 -9.56
N PHE A 8 -34.20 12.93 -8.80
CA PHE A 8 -34.04 14.38 -8.71
C PHE A 8 -33.57 14.92 -10.08
N PRO A 9 -34.01 16.13 -10.49
CA PRO A 9 -33.66 16.68 -11.79
C PRO A 9 -32.14 16.72 -11.98
N TYR A 10 -31.68 16.14 -13.10
CA TYR A 10 -30.29 16.16 -13.53
C TYR A 10 -29.87 17.61 -13.83
N ILE A 11 -29.26 18.28 -12.84
CA ILE A 11 -28.71 19.62 -13.03
C ILE A 11 -27.37 19.48 -13.78
N PRO A 12 -27.22 20.06 -14.98
CA PRO A 12 -25.98 19.98 -15.74
C PRO A 12 -24.81 20.48 -14.89
N HIS A 13 -23.79 19.62 -14.72
CA HIS A 13 -22.59 19.89 -13.91
C HIS A 13 -21.63 20.91 -14.53
N GLU A 14 -22.10 21.74 -15.45
CA GLU A 14 -21.29 22.72 -16.19
C GLU A 14 -21.18 24.07 -15.48
N THR A 15 -22.00 24.31 -14.45
CA THR A 15 -22.03 25.58 -13.72
C THR A 15 -21.03 25.61 -12.56
N SER A 16 -20.28 26.71 -12.47
CA SER A 16 -19.29 26.98 -11.41
C SER A 16 -19.92 26.91 -10.01
N ILE A 17 -19.16 26.43 -9.03
CA ILE A 17 -19.57 26.41 -7.61
C ILE A 17 -20.00 27.82 -7.14
N LYS A 18 -19.28 28.87 -7.58
CA LYS A 18 -19.59 30.26 -7.21
C LYS A 18 -20.98 30.67 -7.68
N VAL A 19 -21.35 30.32 -8.91
CA VAL A 19 -22.67 30.65 -9.48
C VAL A 19 -23.77 29.98 -8.68
N LYS A 20 -23.60 28.70 -8.34
CA LYS A 20 -24.56 27.94 -7.51
C LYS A 20 -24.74 28.58 -6.14
N PHE A 21 -23.64 29.04 -5.53
CA PHE A 21 -23.65 29.73 -4.24
C PHE A 21 -24.38 31.06 -4.32
N TYR A 22 -24.01 31.94 -5.24
CA TYR A 22 -24.69 33.23 -5.38
C TYR A 22 -26.18 33.06 -5.73
N ALA A 23 -26.55 32.11 -6.59
CA ALA A 23 -27.94 31.87 -6.93
C ALA A 23 -28.77 31.43 -5.71
N ALA A 24 -28.27 30.49 -4.91
CA ALA A 24 -28.96 30.02 -3.71
C ALA A 24 -29.12 31.13 -2.65
N PHE A 25 -28.04 31.86 -2.35
CA PHE A 25 -28.07 32.92 -1.35
C PHE A 25 -28.91 34.12 -1.81
N SER A 26 -28.83 34.50 -3.09
CA SER A 26 -29.63 35.61 -3.62
C SER A 26 -31.12 35.27 -3.62
N GLY A 27 -31.49 34.04 -4.01
CA GLY A 27 -32.88 33.58 -3.97
C GLY A 27 -33.46 33.62 -2.55
N LEU A 28 -32.70 33.12 -1.56
CA LEU A 28 -33.12 33.15 -0.16
C LEU A 28 -33.20 34.59 0.38
N LEU A 29 -32.22 35.44 0.05
CA LEU A 29 -32.20 36.84 0.49
C LEU A 29 -33.40 37.63 -0.05
N ILE A 30 -33.73 37.47 -1.35
CA ILE A 30 -34.89 38.13 -1.96
C ILE A 30 -36.17 37.70 -1.24
N LEU A 31 -36.31 36.40 -0.95
CA LEU A 31 -37.49 35.88 -0.27
C LEU A 31 -37.61 36.38 1.17
N ILE A 32 -36.48 36.47 1.90
CA ILE A 32 -36.44 37.07 3.25
C ILE A 32 -36.84 38.55 3.19
N LEU A 33 -36.29 39.32 2.25
CA LEU A 33 -36.65 40.73 2.08
C LEU A 33 -38.13 40.90 1.75
N MET A 34 -38.70 40.05 0.90
CA MET A 34 -40.12 40.04 0.57
C MET A 34 -40.99 39.70 1.80
N LEU A 35 -40.60 38.69 2.58
CA LEU A 35 -41.25 38.32 3.83
C LEU A 35 -41.25 39.46 4.86
N VAL A 36 -40.10 40.12 5.04
CA VAL A 36 -39.96 41.25 5.97
C VAL A 36 -40.82 42.43 5.52
N ALA A 37 -40.76 42.79 4.23
CA ALA A 37 -41.56 43.88 3.68
C ALA A 37 -43.06 43.63 3.84
N LEU A 38 -43.53 42.41 3.51
CA LEU A 38 -44.92 42.03 3.64
C LEU A 38 -45.35 41.91 5.12
N SER A 39 -44.46 41.49 6.01
CA SER A 39 -44.73 41.42 7.46
C SER A 39 -44.92 42.82 8.05
N VAL A 40 -44.04 43.76 7.71
CA VAL A 40 -44.18 45.17 8.14
C VAL A 40 -45.46 45.79 7.58
N TYR A 41 -45.80 45.50 6.32
CA TYR A 41 -47.05 45.94 5.71
C TYR A 41 -48.27 45.39 6.46
N SER A 42 -48.31 44.08 6.70
CA SER A 42 -49.40 43.39 7.40
C SER A 42 -49.60 43.91 8.83
N VAL A 43 -48.51 44.12 9.59
CA VAL A 43 -48.61 44.68 10.96
C VAL A 43 -49.19 46.10 10.96
N ARG A 44 -48.79 46.94 9.98
CA ARG A 44 -49.35 48.30 9.85
C ARG A 44 -50.83 48.27 9.50
N GLU A 45 -51.23 47.41 8.58
CA GLU A 45 -52.62 47.23 8.17
C GLU A 45 -53.49 46.69 9.31
N GLN A 46 -53.00 45.69 10.04
CA GLN A 46 -53.67 45.10 11.19
C GLN A 46 -53.84 46.12 12.33
N SER A 47 -52.83 46.94 12.61
CA SER A 47 -52.93 48.01 13.62
C SER A 47 -53.98 49.06 13.23
N ALA A 48 -54.06 49.42 11.95
CA ALA A 48 -55.07 50.36 11.47
C ALA A 48 -56.50 49.77 11.54
N TYR A 49 -56.65 48.49 11.19
CA TYR A 49 -57.90 47.75 11.28
C TYR A 49 -58.43 47.69 12.73
N HIS A 50 -57.61 47.25 13.69
CA HIS A 50 -58.04 47.12 15.08
C HIS A 50 -58.44 48.46 15.70
N GLY A 51 -57.68 49.53 15.44
CA GLY A 51 -58.02 50.87 15.97
C GLY A 51 -59.35 51.41 15.43
N GLN A 52 -59.68 51.13 14.17
CA GLN A 52 -60.97 51.55 13.58
C GLN A 52 -62.14 50.70 14.07
N LEU A 53 -61.92 49.38 14.21
CA LEU A 53 -62.95 48.45 14.67
C LEU A 53 -63.42 48.76 16.09
N ASP A 54 -62.48 49.02 17.02
CA ASP A 54 -62.80 49.29 18.43
C ASP A 54 -63.64 50.56 18.60
N VAL A 55 -63.22 51.67 17.97
CA VAL A 55 -63.97 52.94 18.00
C VAL A 55 -65.37 52.78 17.39
N SER A 56 -65.49 52.08 16.27
CA SER A 56 -66.78 51.87 15.61
C SER A 56 -67.71 50.97 16.43
N ALA A 57 -67.18 49.93 17.08
CA ALA A 57 -67.93 49.03 17.95
C ALA A 57 -68.43 49.76 19.22
N GLN A 58 -67.58 50.56 19.86
CA GLN A 58 -67.95 51.37 21.02
C GLN A 58 -69.01 52.43 20.66
N ALA A 59 -68.89 53.08 19.49
CA ALA A 59 -69.89 54.04 19.03
C ALA A 59 -71.26 53.37 18.78
N ALA A 60 -71.28 52.19 18.15
CA ALA A 60 -72.52 51.43 17.96
C ALA A 60 -73.15 50.98 19.30
N ALA A 61 -72.34 50.53 20.26
CA ALA A 61 -72.82 50.20 21.60
C ALA A 61 -73.39 51.43 22.33
N ASN A 62 -72.78 52.60 22.16
CA ASN A 62 -73.28 53.84 22.74
C ASN A 62 -74.61 54.29 22.11
N VAL A 63 -74.81 54.10 20.80
CA VAL A 63 -76.12 54.34 20.15
C VAL A 63 -77.21 53.53 20.87
N GLU A 64 -77.00 52.23 21.07
CA GLU A 64 -77.97 51.36 21.74
C GLU A 64 -78.20 51.75 23.21
N LYS A 65 -77.12 52.07 23.94
CA LYS A 65 -77.20 52.52 25.33
C LYS A 65 -77.98 53.82 25.46
N VAL A 66 -77.73 54.79 24.57
CA VAL A 66 -78.44 56.07 24.55
C VAL A 66 -79.91 55.86 24.15
N ASN A 67 -80.19 55.03 23.14
CA ASN A 67 -81.55 54.68 22.75
C ASN A 67 -82.35 54.09 23.94
N GLY A 68 -81.75 53.14 24.65
CA GLY A 68 -82.34 52.53 25.85
C GLY A 68 -82.58 53.52 26.97
N LEU A 69 -81.64 54.45 27.20
CA LEU A 69 -81.79 55.51 28.20
C LEU A 69 -82.86 56.54 27.82
N ILE A 70 -82.95 56.93 26.54
CA ILE A 70 -84.02 57.81 26.04
C ILE A 70 -85.38 57.15 26.28
N PHE A 71 -85.52 55.86 25.93
CA PHE A 71 -86.74 55.10 26.19
C PHE A 71 -87.07 55.06 27.68
N ALA A 72 -86.10 54.76 28.54
CA ALA A 72 -86.29 54.76 30.00
C ALA A 72 -86.76 56.13 30.49
N VAL A 73 -86.13 57.24 30.08
CA VAL A 73 -86.53 58.61 30.46
C VAL A 73 -87.96 58.91 30.01
N VAL A 74 -88.36 58.48 28.81
CA VAL A 74 -89.74 58.63 28.32
C VAL A 74 -90.73 57.84 29.17
N MET A 75 -90.37 56.62 29.59
CA MET A 75 -91.21 55.80 30.46
C MET A 75 -91.37 56.40 31.85
N GLU A 76 -90.28 56.89 32.47
CA GLU A 76 -90.36 57.59 33.77
C GLU A 76 -91.17 58.89 33.65
N SER A 77 -91.05 59.61 32.54
CA SER A 77 -91.85 60.83 32.26
C SER A 77 -93.35 60.53 32.22
N ARG A 78 -93.74 59.42 31.59
CA ARG A 78 -95.13 58.97 31.56
C ARG A 78 -95.65 58.62 32.95
N GLY A 79 -94.82 57.99 33.78
CA GLY A 79 -95.14 57.74 35.18
C GLY A 79 -95.56 59.00 35.93
N ILE A 80 -94.89 60.13 35.66
CA ILE A 80 -95.25 61.43 36.26
C ILE A 80 -96.62 61.93 35.77
N TYR A 81 -96.93 61.82 34.48
CA TYR A 81 -98.21 62.31 33.92
C TYR A 81 -99.41 61.40 34.18
N MET A 82 -99.17 60.13 34.49
CA MET A 82 -100.21 59.12 34.67
C MET A 82 -100.50 58.84 36.16
N SER A 83 -99.62 59.27 37.06
CA SER A 83 -99.85 59.13 38.50
C SER A 83 -100.81 60.20 39.01
N SER A 84 -101.74 59.81 39.87
CA SER A 84 -102.66 60.73 40.55
C SER A 84 -102.15 61.17 41.93
N ASP A 85 -101.22 60.42 42.53
CA ASP A 85 -100.67 60.69 43.86
C ASP A 85 -99.26 61.31 43.83
N MET A 86 -99.01 62.25 44.75
CA MET A 86 -97.77 63.03 44.77
C MET A 86 -96.54 62.19 45.19
N ALA A 87 -96.73 61.11 45.95
CA ALA A 87 -95.63 60.23 46.36
C ALA A 87 -95.05 59.45 45.17
N THR A 88 -95.93 58.90 44.33
CA THR A 88 -95.55 58.21 43.10
C THR A 88 -94.95 59.18 42.07
N VAL A 89 -95.50 60.39 41.93
CA VAL A 89 -94.90 61.46 41.10
C VAL A 89 -93.46 61.76 41.52
N LYS A 90 -93.18 61.92 42.82
CA LYS A 90 -91.83 62.16 43.33
C LYS A 90 -90.90 60.98 43.05
N ARG A 91 -91.38 59.74 43.21
CA ARG A 91 -90.59 58.52 42.92
C ARG A 91 -90.15 58.46 41.46
N TYR A 92 -91.09 58.66 40.53
CA TYR A 92 -90.78 58.74 39.10
C TYR A 92 -89.88 59.94 38.77
N GLY A 93 -90.05 61.08 39.45
CA GLY A 93 -89.19 62.25 39.30
C GLY A 93 -87.73 61.98 39.68
N VAL A 94 -87.49 61.28 40.80
CA VAL A 94 -86.13 60.90 41.23
C VAL A 94 -85.51 59.91 40.24
N ALA A 95 -86.26 58.89 39.80
CA ALA A 95 -85.80 57.92 38.81
C ALA A 95 -85.48 58.60 37.46
N LEU A 96 -86.33 59.53 37.01
CA LEU A 96 -86.11 60.30 35.78
C LEU A 96 -84.83 61.14 35.85
N LEU A 97 -84.60 61.86 36.95
CA LEU A 97 -83.38 62.65 37.12
C LEU A 97 -82.13 61.77 37.18
N GLN A 98 -82.24 60.56 37.73
CA GLN A 98 -81.16 59.58 37.70
C GLN A 98 -80.85 59.14 36.26
N ARG A 99 -81.86 58.79 35.45
CA ARG A 99 -81.68 58.42 34.04
C ARG A 99 -81.12 59.56 33.20
N ASN A 100 -81.53 60.81 33.50
CA ASN A 100 -80.93 61.99 32.87
C ASN A 100 -79.43 62.11 33.14
N ARG A 101 -78.99 61.85 34.39
CA ARG A 101 -77.56 61.87 34.73
C ARG A 101 -76.79 60.76 34.01
N GLU A 102 -77.34 59.54 33.97
CA GLU A 102 -76.74 58.43 33.23
C GLU A 102 -76.63 58.74 31.73
N LEU A 103 -77.65 59.36 31.14
CA LEU A 103 -77.63 59.78 29.74
C LEU A 103 -76.56 60.85 29.48
N ALA A 104 -76.45 61.87 30.34
CA ALA A 104 -75.40 62.88 30.24
C ALA A 104 -74.00 62.26 30.34
N GLU A 105 -73.79 61.34 31.29
CA GLU A 105 -72.50 60.68 31.48
C GLU A 105 -72.08 59.85 30.26
N VAL A 106 -73.02 59.11 29.66
CA VAL A 106 -72.77 58.36 28.43
C VAL A 106 -72.39 59.30 27.29
N MET A 107 -73.06 60.45 27.14
CA MET A 107 -72.73 61.43 26.11
C MET A 107 -71.33 62.03 26.30
N ASP A 108 -70.93 62.32 27.54
CA ASP A 108 -69.61 62.86 27.84
C ASP A 108 -68.50 61.83 27.62
N GLN A 109 -68.73 60.57 27.97
CA GLN A 109 -67.81 59.48 27.66
C GLN A 109 -67.70 59.25 26.15
N TRP A 110 -68.84 59.24 25.46
CA TRP A 110 -68.88 59.03 24.01
C TRP A 110 -68.16 60.15 23.26
N GLN A 111 -68.30 61.42 23.69
CA GLN A 111 -67.60 62.53 23.05
C GLN A 111 -66.08 62.34 22.97
N ARG A 112 -65.46 61.66 23.96
CA ARG A 112 -64.01 61.44 24.02
C ARG A 112 -63.49 60.50 22.92
N ILE A 113 -64.35 59.65 22.38
CA ILE A 113 -64.00 58.67 21.34
C ILE A 113 -64.56 59.06 19.95
N VAL A 114 -65.27 60.19 19.85
CA VAL A 114 -65.80 60.69 18.59
C VAL A 114 -64.65 61.14 17.69
N ARG A 115 -64.70 60.70 16.43
CA ARG A 115 -63.71 61.07 15.40
C ARG A 115 -63.99 62.46 14.86
N ASN A 116 -62.96 63.10 14.30
CA ASN A 116 -63.07 64.42 13.66
C ASN A 116 -64.20 64.45 12.61
N ASP A 117 -64.31 63.40 11.79
CA ASP A 117 -65.29 63.30 10.70
C ASP A 117 -66.76 63.28 11.18
N ASP A 118 -67.01 62.88 12.43
CA ASP A 118 -68.36 62.80 13.00
C ASP A 118 -68.64 63.92 14.01
N THR A 119 -67.69 64.83 14.23
CA THR A 119 -67.74 65.80 15.33
C THR A 119 -68.93 66.75 15.20
N GLU A 120 -69.23 67.22 13.98
CA GLU A 120 -70.37 68.11 13.74
C GLU A 120 -71.71 67.41 14.01
N LEU A 121 -71.89 66.20 13.43
CA LEU A 121 -73.12 65.42 13.60
C LEU A 121 -73.33 65.04 15.07
N PHE A 122 -72.26 64.64 15.76
CA PHE A 122 -72.30 64.33 17.19
C PHE A 122 -72.56 65.57 18.06
N ALA A 123 -71.99 66.72 17.72
CA ALA A 123 -72.22 67.96 18.46
C ALA A 123 -73.69 68.42 18.38
N ALA A 124 -74.30 68.30 17.20
CA ALA A 124 -75.73 68.56 17.01
C ALA A 124 -76.58 67.61 17.88
N PHE A 125 -76.28 66.31 17.82
CA PHE A 125 -76.95 65.31 18.64
C PHE A 125 -76.78 65.56 20.16
N LYS A 126 -75.57 65.85 20.63
CA LYS A 126 -75.28 66.17 22.04
C LYS A 126 -76.05 67.41 22.50
N THR A 127 -76.16 68.42 21.65
CA THR A 127 -76.97 69.61 21.94
C THR A 127 -78.43 69.22 22.15
N ARG A 128 -78.99 68.39 21.26
CA ARG A 128 -80.37 67.94 21.37
C ARG A 128 -80.63 67.01 22.56
N VAL A 129 -79.67 66.16 22.92
CA VAL A 129 -79.73 65.38 24.18
C VAL A 129 -79.76 66.30 25.39
N SER A 130 -78.97 67.38 25.38
CA SER A 130 -78.94 68.36 26.48
C SER A 130 -80.28 69.10 26.60
N GLU A 131 -80.88 69.50 25.48
CA GLU A 131 -82.24 70.06 25.44
C GLU A 131 -83.26 69.05 26.00
N PHE A 132 -83.21 67.81 25.55
CA PHE A 132 -84.08 66.74 26.04
C PHE A 132 -83.95 66.57 27.57
N ILE A 133 -82.74 66.49 28.11
CA ILE A 133 -82.49 66.43 29.56
C ILE A 133 -83.07 67.65 30.28
N GLY A 134 -82.86 68.86 29.74
CA GLY A 134 -83.38 70.11 30.29
C GLY A 134 -84.91 70.13 30.38
N PHE A 135 -85.60 69.73 29.31
CA PHE A 135 -87.06 69.60 29.30
C PHE A 135 -87.56 68.67 30.40
N ARG A 136 -86.86 67.56 30.64
CA ARG A 136 -87.21 66.55 31.66
C ARG A 136 -86.89 67.01 33.08
N ALA A 137 -85.83 67.76 33.28
CA ALA A 137 -85.54 68.39 34.57
C ALA A 137 -86.64 69.40 34.95
N GLU A 138 -87.06 70.23 33.99
CA GLU A 138 -88.11 71.23 34.20
C GLU A 138 -89.49 70.60 34.46
N LEU A 139 -89.79 69.49 33.77
CA LEU A 139 -90.95 68.64 34.05
C LEU A 139 -90.98 68.21 35.52
N VAL A 140 -89.89 67.63 36.01
CA VAL A 140 -89.80 67.15 37.41
C VAL A 140 -89.95 68.32 38.38
N ARG A 141 -89.33 69.47 38.08
CA ARG A 141 -89.46 70.68 38.90
C ARG A 141 -90.92 71.14 39.00
N ARG A 142 -91.62 71.28 37.87
CA ARG A 142 -93.04 71.70 37.81
C ARG A 142 -93.95 70.69 38.50
N ALA A 143 -93.76 69.40 38.23
CA ALA A 143 -94.51 68.34 38.87
C ALA A 143 -94.36 68.34 40.40
N ASN A 144 -93.15 68.60 40.90
CA ASN A 144 -92.85 68.59 42.33
C ASN A 144 -93.26 69.86 43.08
N THR A 145 -93.21 71.03 42.43
CA THR A 145 -93.41 72.35 43.08
C THR A 145 -94.81 72.92 42.90
N ILE A 146 -95.43 72.71 41.73
CA ILE A 146 -96.75 73.24 41.39
C ILE A 146 -97.79 72.12 41.51
N GLY A 147 -97.46 70.96 40.96
CA GLY A 147 -98.31 69.77 40.99
C GLY A 147 -98.30 69.01 39.68
N GLN A 148 -98.90 67.83 39.71
CA GLN A 148 -98.87 66.87 38.61
C GLN A 148 -99.42 67.44 37.29
N ALA A 149 -100.51 68.20 37.34
CA ALA A 149 -101.14 68.80 36.15
C ALA A 149 -100.18 69.76 35.41
N ALA A 150 -99.41 70.57 36.13
CA ALA A 150 -98.40 71.47 35.55
C ALA A 150 -97.22 70.69 34.95
N GLY A 151 -96.85 69.55 35.55
CA GLY A 151 -95.89 68.61 34.97
C GLY A 151 -96.39 67.98 33.66
N ARG A 152 -97.67 67.64 33.60
CA ARG A 152 -98.32 67.09 32.40
C ARG A 152 -98.43 68.13 31.28
N GLU A 153 -98.83 69.36 31.58
CA GLU A 153 -98.90 70.44 30.59
C GLU A 153 -97.53 70.72 29.92
N TRP A 154 -96.46 70.72 30.72
CA TRP A 154 -95.10 70.89 30.21
C TRP A 154 -94.57 69.65 29.48
N GLY A 155 -94.98 68.47 29.93
CA GLY A 155 -94.42 67.21 29.48
C GLY A 155 -95.16 66.55 28.31
N ASP A 156 -96.45 66.79 28.17
CA ASP A 156 -97.34 66.21 27.16
C ASP A 156 -97.82 67.30 26.19
N ASN A 157 -96.87 67.96 25.53
CA ASN A 157 -97.12 69.00 24.53
C ASN A 157 -96.34 68.74 23.23
N ASP A 158 -96.71 69.49 22.18
CA ASP A 158 -96.11 69.33 20.86
C ASP A 158 -94.63 69.71 20.84
N ALA A 159 -94.19 70.71 21.60
CA ALA A 159 -92.78 71.09 21.67
C ALA A 159 -91.90 69.93 22.15
N ASN A 160 -92.31 69.24 23.22
CA ASN A 160 -91.59 68.07 23.74
C ASN A 160 -91.67 66.86 22.79
N ARG A 161 -92.78 66.71 22.06
CA ARG A 161 -92.91 65.70 21.00
C ARG A 161 -91.91 65.96 19.87
N GLN A 162 -91.75 67.21 19.43
CA GLN A 162 -90.81 67.61 18.38
C GLN A 162 -89.35 67.37 18.80
N VAL A 163 -88.98 67.73 20.04
CA VAL A 163 -87.62 67.45 20.58
C VAL A 163 -87.31 65.96 20.53
N ARG A 164 -88.26 65.10 20.92
CA ARG A 164 -88.08 63.64 20.87
C ARG A 164 -87.99 63.10 19.44
N ILE A 165 -88.80 63.60 18.52
CA ILE A 165 -88.76 63.18 17.09
C ILE A 165 -87.39 63.51 16.51
N ALA A 166 -86.96 64.76 16.64
CA ALA A 166 -85.68 65.21 16.12
C ALA A 166 -84.48 64.50 16.79
N LEU A 167 -84.60 64.16 18.08
CA LEU A 167 -83.58 63.36 18.78
C LEU A 167 -83.47 61.94 18.22
N ASN A 168 -84.60 61.32 17.91
CA ASN A 168 -84.62 60.00 17.31
C ASN A 168 -84.08 60.02 15.87
N GLU A 169 -84.36 61.08 15.10
CA GLU A 169 -83.80 61.31 13.76
C GLU A 169 -82.27 61.45 13.81
N ASP A 170 -81.73 62.30 14.70
CA ASP A 170 -80.29 62.46 14.89
C ASP A 170 -79.62 61.14 15.31
N LEU A 171 -80.23 60.39 16.24
CA LEU A 171 -79.72 59.10 16.68
C LEU A 171 -79.70 58.08 15.54
N THR A 172 -80.75 58.04 14.71
CA THR A 172 -80.84 57.15 13.54
C THR A 172 -79.80 57.52 12.48
N ALA A 173 -79.55 58.82 12.27
CA ALA A 173 -78.51 59.30 11.37
C ALA A 173 -77.11 58.85 11.84
N LEU A 174 -76.79 59.03 13.12
CA LEU A 174 -75.54 58.55 13.72
C LEU A 174 -75.40 57.02 13.63
N ALA A 175 -76.47 56.28 13.96
CA ALA A 175 -76.50 54.82 13.86
C ALA A 175 -76.17 54.34 12.45
N THR A 176 -76.75 54.99 11.43
CA THR A 176 -76.52 54.65 10.02
C THR A 176 -75.06 54.89 9.61
N VAL A 177 -74.45 55.99 10.06
CA VAL A 177 -73.03 56.29 9.77
C VAL A 177 -72.12 55.24 10.40
N TYR A 178 -72.32 54.92 11.69
CA TYR A 178 -71.50 53.92 12.37
C TYR A 178 -71.71 52.51 11.82
N PHE A 179 -72.94 52.14 11.45
CA PHE A 179 -73.22 50.84 10.82
C PHE A 179 -72.53 50.70 9.45
N LYS A 180 -72.62 51.72 8.59
CA LYS A 180 -71.92 51.72 7.29
C LYS A 180 -70.40 51.61 7.47
N ARG A 181 -69.84 52.29 8.47
CA ARG A 181 -68.42 52.26 8.77
C ARG A 181 -67.96 50.90 9.30
N ALA A 182 -68.72 50.30 10.22
CA ALA A 182 -68.44 48.95 10.73
C ALA A 182 -68.38 47.93 9.58
N HIS A 183 -69.28 48.05 8.59
CA HIS A 183 -69.29 47.18 7.42
C HIS A 183 -68.08 47.43 6.48
N ALA A 184 -67.68 48.69 6.29
CA ALA A 184 -66.47 49.02 5.53
C ALA A 184 -65.20 48.49 6.21
N ILE A 185 -65.14 48.55 7.54
CA ILE A 185 -64.03 48.00 8.34
C ILE A 185 -63.99 46.47 8.21
N ALA A 186 -65.13 45.78 8.26
CA ALA A 186 -65.17 44.33 8.06
C ALA A 186 -64.51 43.88 6.75
N LYS A 187 -64.68 44.65 5.66
CA LYS A 187 -64.01 44.40 4.38
C LYS A 187 -62.49 44.58 4.42
N LEU A 188 -61.97 45.51 5.24
CA LEU A 188 -60.53 45.63 5.51
C LEU A 188 -60.02 44.40 6.27
N GLY A 189 -60.85 43.80 7.13
CA GLY A 189 -60.53 42.56 7.84
C GLY A 189 -60.22 41.39 6.91
N GLU A 190 -60.99 41.23 5.82
CA GLU A 190 -60.72 40.20 4.79
C GLU A 190 -59.34 40.40 4.12
N GLN A 191 -58.93 41.65 3.90
CA GLN A 191 -57.61 41.96 3.32
C GLN A 191 -56.47 41.60 4.29
N VAL A 192 -56.64 41.89 5.58
CA VAL A 192 -55.69 41.49 6.64
C VAL A 192 -55.58 39.97 6.74
N GLU A 193 -56.69 39.24 6.63
CA GLU A 193 -56.67 37.78 6.62
C GLU A 193 -55.93 37.23 5.40
N PHE A 194 -56.21 37.77 4.21
CA PHE A 194 -55.52 37.39 2.99
C PHE A 194 -54.00 37.62 3.06
N THR A 195 -53.56 38.79 3.52
CA THR A 195 -52.12 39.11 3.66
C THR A 195 -51.44 38.21 4.70
N THR A 196 -52.15 37.84 5.78
CA THR A 196 -51.67 36.89 6.78
C THR A 196 -51.47 35.49 6.20
N ILE A 197 -52.43 34.98 5.42
CA ILE A 197 -52.30 33.68 4.73
C ILE A 197 -51.12 33.74 3.73
N LEU A 198 -50.99 34.83 2.97
CA LEU A 198 -49.89 35.00 2.02
C LEU A 198 -48.52 34.95 2.72
N LEU A 199 -48.38 35.57 3.90
CA LEU A 199 -47.18 35.48 4.72
C LEU A 199 -46.85 34.05 5.16
N VAL A 200 -47.85 33.28 5.57
CA VAL A 200 -47.67 31.86 5.93
C VAL A 200 -47.20 31.04 4.73
N ILE A 201 -47.83 31.23 3.56
CA ILE A 201 -47.46 30.53 2.32
C ILE A 201 -46.01 30.88 1.93
N LEU A 202 -45.64 32.16 1.96
CA LEU A 202 -44.27 32.58 1.69
C LEU A 202 -43.27 32.02 2.72
N GLY A 203 -43.66 31.92 4.00
CA GLY A 203 -42.85 31.32 5.05
C GLY A 203 -42.58 29.84 4.81
N ILE A 204 -43.61 29.07 4.45
CA ILE A 204 -43.47 27.66 4.04
C ILE A 204 -42.60 27.56 2.78
N GLY A 205 -42.82 28.44 1.82
CA GLY A 205 -42.00 28.55 0.61
C GLY A 205 -40.52 28.79 0.92
N ALA A 206 -40.22 29.62 1.92
CA ALA A 206 -38.84 29.88 2.35
C ALA A 206 -38.16 28.66 2.98
N ILE A 207 -38.90 27.90 3.80
CA ILE A 207 -38.41 26.64 4.36
C ILE A 207 -38.15 25.63 3.23
N ALA A 208 -39.10 25.47 2.30
CA ALA A 208 -38.97 24.56 1.16
C ALA A 208 -37.79 24.95 0.26
N LEU A 209 -37.59 26.24 -0.03
CA LEU A 209 -36.47 26.73 -0.82
C LEU A 209 -35.13 26.51 -0.11
N THR A 210 -35.08 26.70 1.22
CA THR A 210 -33.89 26.42 2.03
C THR A 210 -33.53 24.93 2.00
N TRP A 211 -34.53 24.06 2.16
CA TRP A 211 -34.33 22.61 2.07
C TRP A 211 -33.89 22.16 0.68
N LEU A 212 -34.50 22.72 -0.38
CA LEU A 212 -34.12 22.43 -1.76
C LEU A 212 -32.69 22.87 -2.04
N THR A 213 -32.33 24.10 -1.69
CA THR A 213 -30.96 24.62 -1.88
C THR A 213 -29.93 23.81 -1.10
N ALA A 214 -30.20 23.45 0.16
CA ALA A 214 -29.33 22.57 0.96
C ALA A 214 -29.15 21.18 0.33
N SER A 215 -30.25 20.58 -0.16
CA SER A 215 -30.24 19.27 -0.82
C SER A 215 -29.43 19.30 -2.11
N LEU A 216 -29.60 20.34 -2.93
CA LEU A 216 -28.82 20.55 -4.15
C LEU A 216 -27.35 20.79 -3.83
N PHE A 217 -27.01 21.54 -2.77
CA PHE A 217 -25.64 21.75 -2.33
C PHE A 217 -24.95 20.46 -1.91
N ARG A 218 -25.67 19.61 -1.17
CA ARG A 218 -25.17 18.30 -0.74
C ARG A 218 -24.76 17.45 -1.94
N ALA A 219 -25.67 17.28 -2.91
CA ALA A 219 -25.42 16.44 -4.09
C ALA A 219 -24.42 17.07 -5.08
N SER A 220 -24.41 18.40 -5.21
CA SER A 220 -23.60 19.08 -6.23
C SER A 220 -22.20 19.47 -5.79
N VAL A 221 -21.96 19.63 -4.47
CA VAL A 221 -20.69 20.12 -3.90
C VAL A 221 -20.16 19.21 -2.80
N ILE A 222 -20.93 18.94 -1.74
CA ILE A 222 -20.41 18.26 -0.53
C ILE A 222 -20.00 16.81 -0.82
N GLU A 223 -20.91 16.01 -1.38
CA GLU A 223 -20.64 14.59 -1.65
C GLU A 223 -19.48 14.40 -2.64
N PRO A 224 -19.40 15.14 -3.77
CA PRO A 224 -18.24 15.07 -4.65
C PRO A 224 -16.90 15.45 -4.00
N LEU A 225 -16.87 16.50 -3.17
CA LEU A 225 -15.64 16.91 -2.47
C LEU A 225 -15.19 15.86 -1.46
N LEU A 226 -16.12 15.23 -0.75
CA LEU A 226 -15.81 14.12 0.16
C LEU A 226 -15.26 12.90 -0.60
N ALA A 227 -15.83 12.57 -1.76
CA ALA A 227 -15.35 11.47 -2.59
C ALA A 227 -13.91 11.71 -3.11
N ILE A 228 -13.58 12.94 -3.51
CA ILE A 228 -12.21 13.31 -3.94
C ILE A 228 -11.24 13.27 -2.74
N THR A 229 -11.67 13.79 -1.58
CA THR A 229 -10.85 13.76 -0.35
C THR A 229 -10.53 12.32 0.06
N TRP A 230 -11.53 11.43 0.02
CA TRP A 230 -11.33 10.01 0.28
C TRP A 230 -10.39 9.35 -0.74
N ALA A 231 -10.48 9.73 -2.02
CA ALA A 231 -9.57 9.24 -3.04
C ALA A 231 -8.13 9.68 -2.80
N ALA A 232 -7.92 10.95 -2.41
CA ALA A 232 -6.62 11.49 -2.05
C ALA A 232 -6.01 10.77 -0.83
N ASP A 233 -6.80 10.56 0.22
CA ASP A 233 -6.37 9.81 1.42
C ASP A 233 -6.00 8.35 1.09
N SER A 234 -6.78 7.71 0.21
CA SER A 234 -6.50 6.36 -0.29
C SER A 234 -5.18 6.28 -1.05
N ILE A 235 -4.84 7.31 -1.86
CA ILE A 235 -3.56 7.40 -2.59
C ILE A 235 -2.40 7.53 -1.61
N VAL A 236 -2.53 8.39 -0.59
CA VAL A 236 -1.51 8.56 0.46
C VAL A 236 -1.29 7.26 1.24
N SER A 237 -2.37 6.51 1.50
CA SER A 237 -2.33 5.17 2.09
C SER A 237 -1.76 4.09 1.18
N GLY A 238 -1.32 4.46 -0.04
CA GLY A 238 -0.64 3.59 -0.99
C GLY A 238 -1.56 2.77 -1.92
N LYS A 239 -2.88 2.97 -1.87
CA LYS A 239 -3.82 2.32 -2.79
C LYS A 239 -3.86 3.04 -4.13
N ILE A 240 -3.78 2.26 -5.21
CA ILE A 240 -3.96 2.77 -6.58
C ILE A 240 -5.43 2.58 -6.94
N LEU A 241 -6.09 3.68 -7.26
CA LEU A 241 -7.49 3.71 -7.67
C LEU A 241 -7.54 3.66 -9.20
N ALA A 242 -8.43 2.84 -9.76
CA ALA A 242 -8.59 2.72 -11.22
C ALA A 242 -9.03 4.04 -11.88
N ALA A 243 -9.85 4.82 -11.18
CA ALA A 243 -10.27 6.14 -11.61
C ALA A 243 -10.55 7.03 -10.39
N ILE A 244 -10.19 8.31 -10.47
CA ILE A 244 -10.56 9.28 -9.44
C ILE A 244 -12.02 9.69 -9.64
N PRO A 245 -12.87 9.61 -8.60
CA PRO A 245 -14.26 10.03 -8.67
C PRO A 245 -14.38 11.46 -9.22
N HIS A 246 -15.42 11.69 -10.03
CA HIS A 246 -15.78 13.02 -10.53
C HIS A 246 -14.74 13.72 -11.43
N ALA A 247 -13.69 13.03 -11.91
CA ALA A 247 -12.71 13.59 -12.84
C ALA A 247 -13.30 14.05 -14.19
N GLY A 248 -14.46 13.53 -14.59
CA GLY A 248 -15.17 13.93 -15.81
C GLY A 248 -15.98 15.23 -15.70
N ARG A 249 -16.03 15.88 -14.52
CA ARG A 249 -16.73 17.16 -14.36
C ARG A 249 -15.95 18.31 -15.00
N LYS A 250 -16.66 19.31 -15.50
CA LYS A 250 -16.06 20.51 -16.14
C LYS A 250 -15.91 21.71 -15.18
N ASP A 251 -16.39 21.58 -13.95
CA ASP A 251 -16.35 22.63 -12.94
C ASP A 251 -15.07 22.57 -12.07
N GLU A 252 -14.98 23.42 -11.05
CA GLU A 252 -13.82 23.48 -10.16
C GLU A 252 -13.58 22.16 -9.41
N ILE A 253 -14.64 21.40 -9.12
CA ILE A 253 -14.54 20.07 -8.49
C ILE A 253 -13.87 19.08 -9.45
N GLY A 254 -14.25 19.10 -10.73
CA GLY A 254 -13.61 18.30 -11.76
C GLY A 254 -12.12 18.62 -11.92
N LYS A 255 -11.75 19.90 -11.89
CA LYS A 255 -10.35 20.33 -11.92
C LYS A 255 -9.56 19.79 -10.72
N LEU A 256 -10.15 19.80 -9.52
CA LEU A 256 -9.53 19.22 -8.33
C LEU A 256 -9.35 17.70 -8.47
N ALA A 257 -10.36 16.98 -8.95
CA ALA A 257 -10.28 15.55 -9.21
C ALA A 257 -9.17 15.21 -10.23
N LEU A 258 -9.04 16.00 -11.30
CA LEU A 258 -7.97 15.86 -12.28
C LEU A 258 -6.58 16.11 -11.67
N ALA A 259 -6.45 17.10 -10.77
CA ALA A 259 -5.20 17.34 -10.06
C ALA A 259 -4.81 16.15 -9.16
N VAL A 260 -5.78 15.54 -8.46
CA VAL A 260 -5.56 14.32 -7.66
C VAL A 260 -5.18 13.14 -8.56
N GLN A 261 -5.79 13.01 -9.74
CA GLN A 261 -5.42 11.99 -10.73
C GLN A 261 -3.98 12.18 -11.24
N GLN A 262 -3.58 13.44 -11.51
CA GLN A 262 -2.22 13.76 -11.91
C GLN A 262 -1.21 13.49 -10.79
N LEU A 263 -1.57 13.75 -9.54
CA LEU A 263 -0.77 13.40 -8.37
C LEU A 263 -0.55 11.88 -8.28
N GLN A 264 -1.62 11.07 -8.41
CA GLN A 264 -1.52 9.61 -8.38
C GLN A 264 -0.58 9.09 -9.46
N SER A 265 -0.73 9.55 -10.71
CA SER A 265 0.13 9.11 -11.82
C SER A 265 1.59 9.53 -11.61
N THR A 266 1.84 10.67 -10.97
CA THR A 266 3.20 11.10 -10.60
C THR A 266 3.80 10.19 -9.52
N ILE A 267 3.03 9.83 -8.48
CA ILE A 267 3.46 8.92 -7.42
C ILE A 267 3.76 7.53 -7.99
N GLU A 268 2.93 7.02 -8.89
CA GLU A 268 3.12 5.74 -9.55
C GLU A 268 4.41 5.74 -10.40
N ARG A 269 4.59 6.77 -11.22
CA ARG A 269 5.78 6.93 -12.07
C ARG A 269 7.06 7.05 -11.24
N ASN A 270 7.04 7.78 -10.11
CA ASN A 270 8.18 7.86 -9.20
C ASN A 270 8.49 6.52 -8.52
N ARG A 271 7.48 5.74 -8.11
CA ARG A 271 7.69 4.39 -7.58
C ARG A 271 8.30 3.46 -8.61
N GLU A 272 7.87 3.54 -9.86
CA GLU A 272 8.43 2.74 -10.95
C GLU A 272 9.90 3.11 -11.21
N LEU A 273 10.23 4.40 -11.23
CA LEU A 273 11.60 4.88 -11.37
C LEU A 273 12.50 4.38 -10.23
N GLN A 274 12.06 4.45 -8.97
CA GLN A 274 12.81 3.93 -7.83
C GLN A 274 13.07 2.42 -7.94
N LYS A 275 12.09 1.64 -8.40
CA LYS A 275 12.27 0.20 -8.63
C LYS A 275 13.32 -0.08 -9.70
N ARG A 276 13.32 0.69 -10.79
CA ARG A 276 14.32 0.57 -11.86
C ARG A 276 15.71 0.93 -11.34
N GLU A 277 15.82 2.03 -10.61
CA GLU A 277 17.10 2.48 -10.04
C GLU A 277 17.70 1.44 -9.08
N LEU A 278 16.87 0.85 -8.21
CA LEU A 278 17.31 -0.22 -7.31
C LEU A 278 17.73 -1.48 -8.08
N ALA A 279 16.99 -1.85 -9.14
CA ALA A 279 17.36 -3.01 -9.98
C ALA A 279 18.72 -2.79 -10.66
N THR A 280 18.96 -1.60 -11.23
CA THR A 280 20.24 -1.24 -11.83
C THR A 280 21.37 -1.16 -10.79
N SER A 281 21.09 -0.73 -9.56
CA SER A 281 22.08 -0.77 -8.47
C SER A 281 22.48 -2.21 -8.15
N ARG A 282 21.51 -3.11 -7.98
CA ARG A 282 21.79 -4.53 -7.69
C ARG A 282 22.57 -5.22 -8.80
N GLU A 283 22.26 -4.89 -10.06
CA GLU A 283 23.00 -5.43 -11.20
C GLU A 283 24.47 -4.97 -11.19
N ARG A 284 24.71 -3.70 -10.85
CA ARG A 284 26.07 -3.17 -10.66
C ARG A 284 26.81 -3.86 -9.52
N ASP A 285 26.17 -4.01 -8.37
CA ASP A 285 26.77 -4.67 -7.20
C ASP A 285 27.12 -6.14 -7.53
N HIS A 286 26.24 -6.87 -8.22
CA HIS A 286 26.51 -8.24 -8.66
C HIS A 286 27.65 -8.32 -9.68
N LEU A 287 27.76 -7.38 -10.60
CA LEU A 287 28.88 -7.31 -11.55
C LEU A 287 30.21 -7.04 -10.84
N GLU A 288 30.23 -6.13 -9.87
CA GLU A 288 31.42 -5.87 -9.05
C GLU A 288 31.82 -7.08 -8.21
N GLU A 289 30.85 -7.75 -7.60
CA GLU A 289 31.09 -8.97 -6.81
C GLU A 289 31.65 -10.09 -7.68
N ASN A 290 31.04 -10.35 -8.85
CA ASN A 290 31.54 -11.34 -9.81
C ASN A 290 32.96 -11.02 -10.28
N LYS A 291 33.28 -9.73 -10.49
CA LYS A 291 34.64 -9.30 -10.85
C LYS A 291 35.63 -9.59 -9.73
N ILE A 292 35.28 -9.33 -8.47
CA ILE A 292 36.13 -9.65 -7.31
C ILE A 292 36.37 -11.16 -7.22
N HIS A 293 35.31 -11.97 -7.32
CA HIS A 293 35.42 -13.43 -7.26
C HIS A 293 36.28 -14.00 -8.39
N LEU A 294 36.14 -13.48 -9.62
CA LEU A 294 36.93 -13.91 -10.77
C LEU A 294 38.43 -13.60 -10.58
N ILE A 295 38.76 -12.39 -10.14
CA ILE A 295 40.15 -11.99 -9.88
C ILE A 295 40.75 -12.84 -8.74
N ALA A 296 39.97 -13.12 -7.69
CA ALA A 296 40.41 -13.97 -6.59
C ALA A 296 40.67 -15.41 -7.05
N ALA A 297 39.76 -15.99 -7.85
CA ALA A 297 39.90 -17.34 -8.39
C ALA A 297 41.17 -17.45 -9.25
N ILE A 298 41.38 -16.53 -10.19
CA ILE A 298 42.54 -16.51 -11.08
C ILE A 298 43.86 -16.39 -10.31
N ASN A 299 43.92 -15.56 -9.26
CA ASN A 299 45.13 -15.37 -8.46
C ASN A 299 45.44 -16.55 -7.51
N ASN A 300 44.45 -17.37 -7.18
CA ASN A 300 44.64 -18.54 -6.31
C ASN A 300 44.94 -19.84 -7.09
N MET A 301 44.95 -19.80 -8.43
CA MET A 301 45.36 -20.95 -9.24
C MET A 301 46.85 -21.23 -9.06
N ALA A 302 47.24 -22.51 -8.92
CA ALA A 302 48.65 -22.91 -8.84
C ALA A 302 49.42 -22.65 -10.14
N GLN A 303 48.73 -22.71 -11.28
CA GLN A 303 49.29 -22.39 -12.59
C GLN A 303 49.43 -20.87 -12.78
N GLY A 304 50.52 -20.45 -13.43
CA GLY A 304 50.69 -19.08 -13.87
C GLY A 304 49.85 -18.78 -15.10
N LEU A 305 49.01 -17.76 -15.06
CA LEU A 305 48.18 -17.31 -16.18
C LEU A 305 48.69 -15.96 -16.69
N ILE A 306 48.86 -15.85 -18.01
CA ILE A 306 49.05 -14.57 -18.70
C ILE A 306 48.10 -14.50 -19.91
N MET A 307 47.49 -13.34 -20.12
CA MET A 307 46.66 -13.05 -21.27
C MET A 307 47.19 -11.81 -21.97
N LEU A 308 47.25 -11.88 -23.30
CA LEU A 308 47.85 -10.88 -24.16
C LEU A 308 46.83 -10.42 -25.21
N ASP A 309 46.94 -9.16 -25.65
CA ASP A 309 46.20 -8.67 -26.82
C ASP A 309 46.88 -9.05 -28.15
N VAL A 310 46.28 -8.63 -29.27
CA VAL A 310 46.80 -8.83 -30.64
C VAL A 310 48.20 -8.22 -30.88
N HIS A 311 48.64 -7.30 -30.02
CA HIS A 311 49.94 -6.62 -30.08
C HIS A 311 50.92 -7.13 -29.01
N ALA A 312 50.59 -8.23 -28.34
CA ALA A 312 51.34 -8.81 -27.24
C ALA A 312 51.48 -7.90 -26.00
N ASN A 313 50.55 -6.97 -25.77
CA ASN A 313 50.43 -6.27 -24.50
C ASN A 313 49.71 -7.14 -23.48
N VAL A 314 50.13 -7.08 -22.22
CA VAL A 314 49.55 -7.88 -21.15
C VAL A 314 48.19 -7.32 -20.74
N ILE A 315 47.13 -8.09 -20.98
CA ILE A 315 45.76 -7.79 -20.53
C ILE A 315 45.57 -8.28 -19.09
N LEU A 316 46.10 -9.46 -18.77
CA LEU A 316 45.97 -10.07 -17.46
C LEU A 316 47.22 -10.88 -17.13
N MET A 317 47.65 -10.85 -15.88
CA MET A 317 48.70 -11.71 -15.34
C MET A 317 48.35 -12.04 -13.90
N ASN A 318 48.29 -13.34 -13.56
CA ASN A 318 47.99 -13.75 -12.20
C ASN A 318 49.24 -13.79 -11.31
N GLU A 319 49.03 -13.79 -10.00
CA GLU A 319 50.12 -13.79 -9.01
C GLU A 319 51.04 -15.02 -9.12
N SER A 320 50.51 -16.18 -9.50
CA SER A 320 51.29 -17.40 -9.69
C SER A 320 52.28 -17.29 -10.86
N TYR A 321 51.90 -16.63 -11.96
CA TYR A 321 52.81 -16.36 -13.08
C TYR A 321 53.94 -15.42 -12.65
N ARG A 322 53.60 -14.35 -11.92
CA ARG A 322 54.58 -13.41 -11.37
C ARG A 322 55.60 -14.13 -10.48
N LYS A 323 55.12 -14.96 -9.54
CA LYS A 323 55.97 -15.76 -8.64
C LYS A 323 56.81 -16.79 -9.39
N MET A 324 56.22 -17.52 -10.33
CA MET A 324 56.90 -18.56 -11.10
C MET A 324 58.13 -18.01 -11.83
N TYR A 325 58.05 -16.79 -12.35
CA TYR A 325 59.11 -16.15 -13.11
C TYR A 325 59.89 -15.06 -12.35
N ASN A 326 59.68 -14.98 -11.03
CA ASN A 326 60.32 -14.02 -10.13
C ASN A 326 60.23 -12.55 -10.62
N LEU A 327 59.06 -12.15 -11.10
CA LEU A 327 58.81 -10.81 -11.62
C LEU A 327 58.53 -9.82 -10.46
N PRO A 328 58.95 -8.54 -10.58
CA PRO A 328 58.68 -7.51 -9.56
C PRO A 328 57.17 -7.28 -9.36
N LYS A 329 56.74 -6.83 -8.19
CA LYS A 329 55.29 -6.63 -7.91
C LYS A 329 54.70 -5.47 -8.70
N GLU A 330 55.52 -4.46 -8.96
CA GLU A 330 55.18 -3.20 -9.63
C GLU A 330 54.76 -3.44 -11.10
N ILE A 331 55.18 -4.56 -11.69
CA ILE A 331 54.86 -4.91 -13.08
C ILE A 331 53.38 -5.26 -13.27
N MET A 332 52.68 -5.71 -12.21
CA MET A 332 51.23 -5.98 -12.27
C MET A 332 50.40 -4.71 -12.32
N ALA A 333 50.95 -3.57 -11.87
CA ALA A 333 50.28 -2.27 -11.90
C ALA A 333 50.60 -1.46 -13.17
N SER A 334 51.50 -1.96 -14.02
CA SER A 334 51.97 -1.26 -15.21
C SER A 334 51.39 -1.89 -16.48
N SER A 335 50.96 -1.07 -17.44
CA SER A 335 50.70 -1.55 -18.80
C SER A 335 52.03 -1.98 -19.41
N CYS A 336 52.28 -3.28 -19.45
CA CYS A 336 53.54 -3.84 -19.91
C CYS A 336 53.33 -4.73 -21.13
N ASN A 337 54.34 -4.77 -22.00
CA ASN A 337 54.35 -5.64 -23.16
C ASN A 337 55.04 -6.97 -22.82
N LEU A 338 54.72 -8.05 -23.53
CA LEU A 338 55.41 -9.33 -23.38
C LEU A 338 56.94 -9.20 -23.47
N ARG A 339 57.44 -8.24 -24.27
CA ARG A 339 58.88 -7.90 -24.34
C ARG A 339 59.46 -7.48 -23.00
N ASP A 340 58.73 -6.70 -22.20
CA ASP A 340 59.16 -6.26 -20.88
C ASP A 340 59.19 -7.45 -19.91
N ILE A 341 58.18 -8.33 -19.95
CA ILE A 341 58.14 -9.57 -19.16
C ILE A 341 59.35 -10.46 -19.47
N LEU A 342 59.68 -10.62 -20.75
CA LEU A 342 60.84 -11.42 -21.17
C LEU A 342 62.16 -10.78 -20.78
N ARG A 343 62.27 -9.44 -20.77
CA ARG A 343 63.45 -8.74 -20.24
C ARG A 343 63.64 -9.06 -18.76
N TYR A 344 62.60 -8.94 -17.93
CA TYR A 344 62.70 -9.29 -16.51
C TYR A 344 63.02 -10.77 -16.28
N ARG A 345 62.46 -11.68 -17.09
CA ARG A 345 62.83 -13.11 -17.05
C ARG A 345 64.29 -13.35 -17.42
N ALA A 346 64.84 -12.58 -18.35
CA ALA A 346 66.25 -12.67 -18.73
C ALA A 346 67.16 -12.14 -17.61
N GLU A 347 66.80 -11.01 -17.00
CA GLU A 347 67.50 -10.41 -15.85
C GLU A 347 67.49 -11.34 -14.62
N SER A 348 66.38 -12.06 -14.38
CA SER A 348 66.29 -13.08 -13.33
C SER A 348 66.98 -14.40 -13.68
N GLY A 349 67.59 -14.50 -14.87
CA GLY A 349 68.29 -15.70 -15.36
C GLY A 349 67.36 -16.83 -15.81
N LEU A 350 66.04 -16.65 -15.79
CA LEU A 350 65.02 -17.65 -16.13
C LEU A 350 64.64 -17.66 -17.61
N PHE A 351 65.32 -16.87 -18.45
CA PHE A 351 65.17 -16.89 -19.90
C PHE A 351 66.55 -16.87 -20.59
N SER A 352 66.75 -17.79 -21.52
CA SER A 352 68.02 -18.03 -22.22
C SER A 352 67.95 -17.82 -23.74
N GLY A 353 66.77 -17.50 -24.28
CA GLY A 353 66.56 -17.29 -25.72
C GLY A 353 66.74 -15.83 -26.15
N ASP A 354 66.66 -15.59 -27.46
CA ASP A 354 66.49 -14.23 -27.98
C ASP A 354 65.04 -13.78 -27.78
N SER A 355 64.84 -12.68 -27.04
CA SER A 355 63.51 -12.16 -26.71
C SER A 355 62.74 -11.72 -27.96
N LYS A 356 63.43 -11.18 -28.97
CA LYS A 356 62.79 -10.74 -30.23
C LYS A 356 62.28 -11.93 -31.03
N THR A 357 63.09 -12.97 -31.16
CA THR A 357 62.70 -14.21 -31.83
C THR A 357 61.58 -14.91 -31.08
N TYR A 358 61.62 -14.97 -29.75
CA TYR A 358 60.55 -15.57 -28.95
C TYR A 358 59.22 -14.85 -29.14
N VAL A 359 59.20 -13.51 -29.07
CA VAL A 359 57.99 -12.70 -29.31
C VAL A 359 57.48 -12.90 -30.74
N ARG A 360 58.37 -12.94 -31.73
CA ARG A 360 57.99 -13.20 -33.13
C ARG A 360 57.33 -14.57 -33.29
N THR A 361 57.87 -15.60 -32.64
CA THR A 361 57.29 -16.95 -32.64
C THR A 361 55.90 -16.95 -32.01
N ILE A 362 55.72 -16.28 -30.86
CA ILE A 362 54.40 -16.15 -30.22
C ILE A 362 53.43 -15.39 -31.13
N LEU A 363 53.80 -14.24 -31.67
CA LEU A 363 52.95 -13.48 -32.61
C LEU A 363 52.58 -14.28 -33.86
N THR A 364 53.49 -15.12 -34.36
CA THR A 364 53.20 -16.02 -35.50
C THR A 364 52.18 -17.08 -35.10
N ARG A 365 52.28 -17.66 -33.89
CA ARG A 365 51.28 -18.62 -33.37
C ARG A 365 49.92 -17.97 -33.12
N ILE A 366 49.91 -16.74 -32.61
CA ILE A 366 48.70 -15.92 -32.47
C ILE A 366 48.01 -15.77 -33.82
N ALA A 367 48.77 -15.41 -34.86
CA ALA A 367 48.23 -15.29 -36.22
C ALA A 367 47.73 -16.63 -36.82
N LEU A 368 48.32 -17.77 -36.43
CA LEU A 368 47.92 -19.10 -36.89
C LEU A 368 46.71 -19.66 -36.13
N GLY A 369 46.38 -19.13 -34.95
CA GLY A 369 45.14 -19.45 -34.21
C GLY A 369 45.01 -20.90 -33.74
N GLN A 370 46.09 -21.66 -33.61
CA GLN A 370 46.04 -23.06 -33.16
C GLN A 370 46.55 -23.21 -31.72
N PRO A 371 45.85 -23.98 -30.86
CA PRO A 371 46.36 -24.34 -29.54
C PRO A 371 47.74 -25.01 -29.61
N SER A 372 48.60 -24.70 -28.66
CA SER A 372 49.93 -25.32 -28.59
C SER A 372 50.30 -25.70 -27.17
N VAL A 373 51.07 -26.78 -27.03
CA VAL A 373 51.65 -27.21 -25.76
C VAL A 373 53.15 -27.30 -25.95
N SER A 374 53.90 -26.66 -25.06
CA SER A 374 55.36 -26.68 -25.08
C SER A 374 55.94 -26.92 -23.69
N HIS A 375 57.17 -27.44 -23.66
CA HIS A 375 57.92 -27.65 -22.43
C HIS A 375 59.13 -26.72 -22.44
N VAL A 376 59.36 -26.03 -21.33
CA VAL A 376 60.43 -25.08 -21.15
C VAL A 376 61.22 -25.47 -19.90
N ASP A 377 62.48 -25.83 -20.10
CA ASP A 377 63.42 -26.03 -19.00
C ASP A 377 64.01 -24.67 -18.62
N LEU A 378 63.77 -24.24 -17.39
CA LEU A 378 64.34 -23.02 -16.81
C LEU A 378 65.76 -23.30 -16.30
N LYS A 379 66.60 -22.25 -16.24
CA LYS A 379 68.00 -22.40 -15.80
C LYS A 379 68.16 -22.80 -14.33
N ASP A 380 67.15 -22.56 -13.51
CA ASP A 380 67.13 -22.97 -12.10
C ASP A 380 66.73 -24.44 -11.91
N GLY A 381 66.58 -25.20 -12.99
CA GLY A 381 66.25 -26.63 -12.99
C GLY A 381 64.75 -26.92 -12.98
N ARG A 382 63.89 -25.90 -12.88
CA ARG A 382 62.45 -26.09 -12.98
C ARG A 382 62.02 -26.35 -14.41
N LYS A 383 61.01 -27.19 -14.57
CA LYS A 383 60.42 -27.55 -15.86
C LYS A 383 59.00 -27.03 -15.91
N ILE A 384 58.76 -26.13 -16.85
CA ILE A 384 57.47 -25.49 -17.03
C ILE A 384 56.80 -26.05 -18.28
N ARG A 385 55.59 -26.57 -18.11
CA ARG A 385 54.69 -26.88 -19.22
C ARG A 385 53.85 -25.64 -19.51
N VAL A 386 53.83 -25.21 -20.76
CA VAL A 386 53.08 -24.04 -21.21
C VAL A 386 51.97 -24.50 -22.15
N PHE A 387 50.73 -24.20 -21.79
CA PHE A 387 49.56 -24.38 -22.64
C PHE A 387 49.14 -23.02 -23.19
N GLU A 388 48.97 -22.96 -24.50
CA GLU A 388 48.72 -21.72 -25.22
C GLU A 388 47.45 -21.87 -26.07
N GLN A 389 46.54 -20.90 -25.99
CA GLN A 389 45.30 -20.89 -26.76
C GLN A 389 44.95 -19.46 -27.24
N PRO A 390 44.40 -19.32 -28.46
CA PRO A 390 43.85 -18.04 -28.90
C PRO A 390 42.58 -17.69 -28.11
N THR A 391 42.39 -16.40 -27.87
CA THR A 391 41.14 -15.87 -27.33
C THR A 391 40.22 -15.39 -28.47
N PRO A 392 38.89 -15.38 -28.29
CA PRO A 392 37.94 -14.92 -29.32
C PRO A 392 38.22 -13.51 -29.86
N ASP A 393 38.79 -12.63 -29.03
CA ASP A 393 39.10 -11.23 -29.38
C ASP A 393 40.44 -11.08 -30.14
N GLY A 394 41.03 -12.18 -30.62
CA GLY A 394 42.30 -12.20 -31.34
C GLY A 394 43.55 -12.12 -30.46
N GLY A 395 43.37 -11.99 -29.15
CA GLY A 395 44.45 -12.10 -28.16
C GLY A 395 44.88 -13.55 -27.89
N TRP A 396 45.71 -13.74 -26.89
CA TRP A 396 46.33 -15.03 -26.56
C TRP A 396 46.31 -15.28 -25.07
N VAL A 397 45.94 -16.48 -24.64
CA VAL A 397 46.02 -16.90 -23.24
C VAL A 397 47.03 -18.03 -23.10
N ALA A 398 47.91 -17.92 -22.10
CA ALA A 398 48.87 -18.95 -21.77
C ALA A 398 48.81 -19.33 -20.29
N THR A 399 48.71 -20.63 -19.99
CA THR A 399 48.88 -21.18 -18.64
C THR A 399 50.23 -21.89 -18.53
N HIS A 400 50.87 -21.71 -17.38
CA HIS A 400 52.21 -22.18 -17.09
C HIS A 400 52.16 -23.05 -15.84
N GLU A 401 52.61 -24.30 -15.95
CA GLU A 401 52.58 -25.29 -14.89
C GLU A 401 53.99 -25.79 -14.58
N ASP A 402 54.42 -25.65 -13.32
CA ASP A 402 55.65 -26.27 -12.85
C ASP A 402 55.39 -27.75 -12.53
N PHE A 403 55.93 -28.65 -13.36
CA PHE A 403 55.75 -30.10 -13.20
C PHE A 403 57.03 -30.82 -12.75
N THR A 404 58.03 -30.06 -12.27
CA THR A 404 59.36 -30.58 -11.90
C THR A 404 59.28 -31.73 -10.89
N LYS A 405 58.48 -31.55 -9.83
CA LYS A 405 58.30 -32.56 -8.78
C LYS A 405 57.66 -33.85 -9.31
N GLN A 406 56.66 -33.72 -10.17
CA GLN A 406 55.95 -34.85 -10.75
C GLN A 406 56.88 -35.69 -11.63
N GLN A 407 57.68 -35.03 -12.48
CA GLN A 407 58.62 -35.74 -13.34
C GLN A 407 59.73 -36.44 -12.53
N HIS A 408 60.27 -35.80 -11.50
CA HIS A 408 61.28 -36.43 -10.64
C HIS A 408 60.77 -37.66 -9.91
N LEU A 409 59.53 -37.61 -9.40
CA LEU A 409 58.92 -38.76 -8.73
C LEU A 409 58.76 -39.93 -9.69
N GLN A 410 58.25 -39.66 -10.90
CA GLN A 410 58.07 -40.68 -11.94
C GLN A 410 59.39 -41.33 -12.34
N GLN A 411 60.44 -40.54 -12.58
CA GLN A 411 61.76 -41.07 -12.92
C GLN A 411 62.39 -41.88 -11.78
N THR A 412 62.11 -41.51 -10.53
CA THR A 412 62.62 -42.24 -9.35
C THR A 412 61.97 -43.62 -9.25
N LEU A 413 60.65 -43.70 -9.44
CA LEU A 413 59.91 -44.96 -9.45
C LEU A 413 60.42 -45.91 -10.56
N GLU A 414 60.51 -45.42 -11.80
CA GLU A 414 61.01 -46.21 -12.93
C GLU A 414 62.45 -46.73 -12.74
N ARG A 415 63.27 -46.00 -11.97
CA ARG A 415 64.63 -46.41 -11.63
C ARG A 415 64.64 -47.52 -10.57
N MET A 416 63.78 -47.41 -9.56
CA MET A 416 63.68 -48.42 -8.50
C MET A 416 63.14 -49.75 -9.02
N GLU A 417 62.12 -49.72 -9.89
CA GLU A 417 61.58 -50.94 -10.53
C GLU A 417 62.63 -51.70 -11.35
N ARG A 418 63.39 -50.98 -12.19
CA ARG A 418 64.47 -51.58 -12.99
C ARG A 418 65.59 -52.19 -12.13
N LEU A 419 65.96 -51.53 -11.04
CA LEU A 419 66.98 -52.02 -10.13
C LEU A 419 66.50 -53.32 -9.44
N PHE A 420 65.26 -53.34 -8.94
CA PHE A 420 64.68 -54.52 -8.30
C PHE A 420 64.65 -55.71 -9.25
N GLY A 421 64.15 -55.52 -10.48
CA GLY A 421 64.13 -56.58 -11.49
C GLY A 421 65.53 -57.13 -11.80
N THR A 422 66.53 -56.25 -11.91
CA THR A 422 67.92 -56.69 -12.19
C THR A 422 68.50 -57.54 -11.05
N ILE A 423 68.25 -57.18 -9.79
CA ILE A 423 68.76 -57.93 -8.63
C ILE A 423 68.14 -59.33 -8.61
N VAL A 424 66.81 -59.42 -8.68
CA VAL A 424 66.07 -60.69 -8.58
C VAL A 424 66.50 -61.69 -9.67
N GLU A 425 66.73 -61.21 -10.90
CA GLU A 425 67.15 -62.05 -12.03
C GLU A 425 68.56 -62.63 -11.94
N ASN A 426 69.48 -61.98 -11.19
CA ASN A 426 70.89 -62.39 -11.12
C ASN A 426 71.25 -63.13 -9.82
N VAL A 427 70.30 -63.32 -8.90
CA VAL A 427 70.49 -64.18 -7.73
C VAL A 427 70.54 -65.65 -8.17
N HIS A 428 71.53 -66.39 -7.69
CA HIS A 428 71.77 -67.80 -8.06
C HIS A 428 70.82 -68.78 -7.35
N GLU A 429 70.17 -68.33 -6.28
CA GLU A 429 69.10 -69.06 -5.62
C GLU A 429 67.79 -68.89 -6.42
N ALA A 430 67.04 -69.98 -6.61
CA ALA A 430 65.77 -69.93 -7.31
C ALA A 430 64.75 -69.17 -6.44
N ILE A 431 64.23 -68.07 -6.96
CA ILE A 431 63.24 -67.22 -6.29
C ILE A 431 61.92 -67.37 -7.03
N LEU A 432 60.89 -67.80 -6.29
CA LEU A 432 59.52 -67.79 -6.73
C LEU A 432 58.68 -66.98 -5.76
N ALA A 433 57.77 -66.16 -6.27
CA ALA A 433 56.73 -65.55 -5.45
C ALA A 433 55.37 -66.00 -5.95
N LYS A 434 54.48 -66.39 -5.04
CA LYS A 434 53.08 -66.68 -5.35
C LYS A 434 52.14 -65.84 -4.51
N ASP A 435 50.96 -65.61 -5.07
CA ASP A 435 49.85 -65.02 -4.34
C ASP A 435 49.33 -66.00 -3.27
N ALA A 436 49.13 -65.56 -2.03
CA ALA A 436 48.73 -66.46 -0.95
C ALA A 436 47.28 -66.95 -1.07
N LEU A 437 46.41 -66.27 -1.83
CA LEU A 437 45.00 -66.65 -1.99
C LEU A 437 44.80 -67.60 -3.17
N SER A 438 45.30 -67.24 -4.33
CA SER A 438 45.15 -68.01 -5.57
C SER A 438 46.21 -69.10 -5.73
N HIS A 439 47.28 -69.06 -4.92
CA HIS A 439 48.43 -69.97 -4.98
C HIS A 439 49.14 -70.00 -6.35
N ARG A 440 48.90 -68.99 -7.21
CA ARG A 440 49.51 -68.87 -8.53
C ARG A 440 50.84 -68.12 -8.44
N TYR A 441 51.84 -68.59 -9.17
CA TYR A 441 53.14 -67.92 -9.24
C TYR A 441 53.02 -66.56 -9.95
N LEU A 442 53.50 -65.50 -9.31
CA LEU A 442 53.53 -64.13 -9.85
C LEU A 442 54.92 -63.76 -10.37
N LEU A 443 55.96 -64.27 -9.72
CA LEU A 443 57.35 -64.01 -10.09
C LEU A 443 58.15 -65.30 -10.05
N VAL A 444 59.03 -65.46 -11.02
CA VAL A 444 60.01 -66.53 -11.11
C VAL A 444 61.27 -65.92 -11.70
N ASN A 445 62.41 -66.06 -11.02
CA ASN A 445 63.68 -65.56 -11.53
C ASN A 445 64.37 -66.58 -12.46
N ARG A 446 65.43 -66.15 -13.15
CA ARG A 446 66.21 -67.01 -14.04
C ARG A 446 66.81 -68.25 -13.38
N ALA A 447 67.22 -68.17 -12.10
CA ALA A 447 67.74 -69.32 -11.38
C ALA A 447 66.67 -70.40 -11.18
N ALA A 448 65.41 -70.03 -10.94
CA ALA A 448 64.29 -70.96 -10.87
C ALA A 448 63.98 -71.60 -12.24
N GLU A 449 64.02 -70.84 -13.34
CA GLU A 449 63.90 -71.41 -14.69
C GLU A 449 64.98 -72.47 -14.95
N THR A 450 66.21 -72.18 -14.52
CA THR A 450 67.37 -73.06 -14.68
C THR A 450 67.25 -74.30 -13.81
N LEU A 451 66.84 -74.16 -12.55
CA LEU A 451 66.64 -75.27 -11.61
C LEU A 451 65.56 -76.23 -12.11
N PHE A 452 64.41 -75.70 -12.53
CA PHE A 452 63.28 -76.52 -12.95
C PHE A 452 63.37 -77.03 -14.39
N GLY A 453 64.20 -76.37 -15.22
CA GLY A 453 64.32 -76.66 -16.66
C GLY A 453 63.09 -76.21 -17.45
N LEU A 454 62.38 -75.20 -16.97
CA LEU A 454 61.16 -74.66 -17.58
C LEU A 454 61.26 -73.15 -17.78
N PRO A 455 60.78 -72.61 -18.92
CA PRO A 455 60.69 -71.16 -19.09
C PRO A 455 59.64 -70.58 -18.13
N ARG A 456 59.87 -69.38 -17.61
CA ARG A 456 58.99 -68.68 -16.66
C ARG A 456 57.57 -68.53 -17.17
N ALA A 457 57.39 -68.40 -18.49
CA ALA A 457 56.07 -68.30 -19.13
C ALA A 457 55.21 -69.57 -18.94
N ALA A 458 55.84 -70.72 -18.67
CA ALA A 458 55.16 -71.96 -18.33
C ALA A 458 54.85 -72.10 -16.82
N ILE A 459 55.41 -71.23 -15.97
CA ILE A 459 55.31 -71.31 -14.50
C ILE A 459 54.43 -70.17 -13.95
N VAL A 460 54.68 -68.92 -14.38
CA VAL A 460 53.94 -67.73 -13.95
C VAL A 460 52.46 -67.87 -14.34
N GLY A 461 51.56 -67.56 -13.40
CA GLY A 461 50.11 -67.69 -13.51
C GLY A 461 49.56 -69.09 -13.20
N ARG A 462 50.40 -70.10 -13.00
CA ARG A 462 50.00 -71.48 -12.69
C ARG A 462 50.24 -71.81 -11.21
N THR A 463 49.57 -72.84 -10.71
CA THR A 463 49.79 -73.37 -9.35
C THR A 463 50.95 -74.38 -9.36
N ALA A 464 51.56 -74.69 -8.21
CA ALA A 464 52.64 -75.68 -8.16
C ALA A 464 52.19 -77.07 -8.64
N GLY A 465 50.95 -77.48 -8.36
CA GLY A 465 50.40 -78.74 -8.85
C GLY A 465 50.37 -78.80 -10.38
N ASP A 466 49.95 -77.71 -11.03
CA ASP A 466 49.90 -77.62 -12.51
C ASP A 466 51.29 -77.69 -13.16
N VAL A 467 52.33 -77.25 -12.45
CA VAL A 467 53.69 -77.13 -13.00
C VAL A 467 54.54 -78.37 -12.69
N PHE A 468 54.44 -78.93 -11.49
CA PHE A 468 55.36 -79.95 -10.97
C PHE A 468 54.69 -81.32 -10.71
N GLY A 469 53.36 -81.41 -10.79
CA GLY A 469 52.59 -82.58 -10.32
C GLY A 469 52.39 -82.57 -8.80
N GLU A 470 51.34 -83.23 -8.30
CA GLU A 470 50.93 -83.13 -6.88
C GLU A 470 52.02 -83.55 -5.90
N GLU A 471 52.75 -84.63 -6.19
CA GLU A 471 53.81 -85.15 -5.31
C GLU A 471 54.98 -84.16 -5.17
N THR A 472 55.48 -83.64 -6.29
CA THR A 472 56.55 -82.63 -6.28
C THR A 472 56.07 -81.29 -5.75
N ALA A 473 54.82 -80.91 -6.02
CA ALA A 473 54.22 -79.69 -5.49
C ALA A 473 54.14 -79.76 -3.96
N GLU A 474 53.70 -80.87 -3.38
CA GLU A 474 53.71 -81.08 -1.92
C GLU A 474 55.15 -81.15 -1.37
N ALA A 475 56.10 -81.71 -2.13
CA ALA A 475 57.50 -81.71 -1.75
C ALA A 475 58.07 -80.28 -1.68
N ILE A 476 57.76 -79.41 -2.65
CA ILE A 476 58.21 -78.01 -2.69
C ILE A 476 57.46 -77.15 -1.67
N GLU A 477 56.16 -77.31 -1.53
CA GLU A 477 55.30 -76.41 -0.74
C GLU A 477 55.11 -76.85 0.72
N GLY A 478 55.31 -78.13 1.03
CA GLY A 478 54.94 -78.71 2.32
C GLY A 478 53.44 -79.01 2.40
N SER A 479 53.01 -79.66 3.50
CA SER A 479 51.62 -80.06 3.73
C SER A 479 50.70 -78.85 4.00
N GLY A 480 50.39 -78.07 2.96
CA GLY A 480 49.26 -77.14 2.85
C GLY A 480 49.10 -76.04 3.90
N LYS A 481 50.00 -75.87 4.87
CA LYS A 481 49.93 -74.85 5.92
C LYS A 481 51.19 -73.99 5.91
N ALA A 482 51.03 -72.68 5.70
CA ALA A 482 52.12 -71.72 5.78
C ALA A 482 52.83 -71.85 7.15
N PRO A 483 54.16 -72.04 7.18
CA PRO A 483 54.87 -72.17 8.45
C PRO A 483 54.81 -70.85 9.24
N PRO A 484 54.67 -70.90 10.58
CA PRO A 484 54.66 -69.70 11.42
C PRO A 484 55.97 -68.91 11.30
N VAL A 485 55.88 -67.57 11.36
CA VAL A 485 56.90 -66.54 11.07
C VAL A 485 58.21 -66.64 11.90
N LYS A 486 58.34 -67.62 12.82
CA LYS A 486 59.57 -67.84 13.60
C LYS A 486 60.44 -68.93 12.97
N ALA A 487 61.56 -68.50 12.40
CA ALA A 487 62.64 -69.29 11.78
C ALA A 487 62.13 -70.27 10.71
N ALA A 488 62.13 -69.81 9.45
CA ALA A 488 61.84 -70.66 8.29
C ALA A 488 62.84 -71.84 8.26
N ALA A 489 62.42 -72.98 8.79
CA ALA A 489 63.19 -74.20 8.76
C ALA A 489 63.48 -74.54 7.30
N VAL A 490 64.77 -74.69 6.97
CA VAL A 490 65.17 -75.13 5.62
C VAL A 490 64.78 -76.60 5.50
N ALA A 491 63.82 -76.88 4.63
CA ALA A 491 63.45 -78.25 4.31
C ALA A 491 64.33 -78.74 3.17
N ILE A 492 65.17 -79.75 3.43
CA ILE A 492 65.93 -80.44 2.38
C ILE A 492 65.08 -81.59 1.89
N ARG A 493 64.70 -81.57 0.62
CA ARG A 493 63.82 -82.57 0.00
C ARG A 493 64.34 -82.92 -1.38
N THR A 494 64.15 -84.16 -1.78
CA THR A 494 64.33 -84.55 -3.18
C THR A 494 63.07 -84.16 -3.93
N ILE A 495 63.22 -83.35 -4.98
CA ILE A 495 62.13 -82.88 -5.83
C ILE A 495 62.37 -83.36 -7.26
N THR A 496 61.30 -83.77 -7.95
CA THR A 496 61.38 -84.18 -9.34
C THR A 496 61.08 -82.98 -10.23
N THR A 497 62.13 -82.38 -10.77
CA THR A 497 62.00 -81.22 -11.64
C THR A 497 61.55 -81.64 -13.06
N PRO A 498 60.59 -80.92 -13.69
CA PRO A 498 60.02 -81.33 -14.98
C PRO A 498 61.03 -81.41 -16.13
N GLY A 499 61.99 -80.48 -16.20
CA GLY A 499 62.98 -80.43 -17.27
C GLY A 499 64.32 -81.09 -16.93
N ASN A 500 64.62 -81.28 -15.65
CA ASN A 500 65.96 -81.60 -15.18
C ASN A 500 66.04 -82.91 -14.35
N GLY A 501 64.91 -83.56 -14.04
CA GLY A 501 64.87 -84.81 -13.26
C GLY A 501 64.98 -84.59 -11.75
N GLU A 502 65.36 -85.61 -10.98
CA GLU A 502 65.48 -85.48 -9.52
C GLU A 502 66.61 -84.51 -9.12
N ARG A 503 66.30 -83.62 -8.17
CA ARG A 503 67.22 -82.66 -7.56
C ARG A 503 67.03 -82.65 -6.05
N VAL A 504 68.12 -82.44 -5.31
CA VAL A 504 68.06 -82.23 -3.85
C VAL A 504 67.94 -80.73 -3.60
N ALA A 505 66.75 -80.28 -3.21
CA ALA A 505 66.43 -78.88 -3.02
C ALA A 505 66.35 -78.52 -1.53
N ALA A 506 67.08 -77.47 -1.14
CA ALA A 506 66.92 -76.81 0.14
C ALA A 506 65.93 -75.65 -0.02
N ILE A 507 64.73 -75.81 0.52
CA ILE A 507 63.60 -74.89 0.29
C ILE A 507 63.34 -74.08 1.56
N ARG A 508 63.18 -72.77 1.38
CA ARG A 508 62.80 -71.83 2.42
C ARG A 508 61.62 -70.97 1.96
N HIS A 509 60.56 -70.97 2.76
CA HIS A 509 59.38 -70.13 2.52
C HIS A 509 59.41 -68.89 3.41
N LEU A 510 59.25 -67.72 2.80
CA LEU A 510 59.22 -66.42 3.45
C LEU A 510 57.87 -65.75 3.15
N PRO A 511 57.01 -65.52 4.16
CA PRO A 511 55.82 -64.70 3.98
C PRO A 511 56.25 -63.24 3.83
N ALA A 512 55.75 -62.58 2.78
CA ALA A 512 55.94 -61.15 2.53
C ALA A 512 54.57 -60.47 2.42
N SER A 513 54.47 -59.22 2.87
CA SER A 513 53.25 -58.41 2.73
C SER A 513 53.61 -57.09 2.07
N SER A 514 52.87 -56.72 1.01
CA SER A 514 52.92 -55.37 0.47
C SER A 514 52.09 -54.47 1.37
N GLY A 515 52.70 -53.41 1.90
CA GLY A 515 52.15 -52.56 2.95
C GLY A 515 50.89 -51.77 2.58
N GLU A 516 50.41 -51.81 1.34
CA GLU A 516 49.25 -51.03 0.91
C GLU A 516 47.94 -51.84 0.75
N ASP A 517 48.00 -53.15 0.48
CA ASP A 517 46.78 -53.94 0.17
C ASP A 517 46.56 -55.19 1.04
N GLY A 518 47.41 -55.45 2.03
CA GLY A 518 47.30 -56.64 2.87
C GLY A 518 47.46 -57.97 2.10
N ALA A 519 47.79 -57.90 0.80
CA ALA A 519 48.15 -59.04 -0.01
C ALA A 519 49.37 -59.72 0.60
N GLN A 520 49.14 -60.95 1.07
CA GLN A 520 50.20 -61.83 1.54
C GLN A 520 50.74 -62.58 0.32
N TYR A 521 52.05 -62.52 0.15
CA TYR A 521 52.78 -63.29 -0.84
C TYR A 521 53.58 -64.35 -0.10
N LEU A 522 53.71 -65.53 -0.72
CA LEU A 522 54.69 -66.52 -0.27
C LEU A 522 55.87 -66.49 -1.24
N ILE A 523 57.04 -66.12 -0.73
CA ILE A 523 58.29 -66.15 -1.47
C ILE A 523 59.01 -67.45 -1.11
N SER A 524 59.20 -68.31 -2.09
CA SER A 524 59.97 -69.55 -1.97
C SER A 524 61.38 -69.32 -2.52
N LEU A 525 62.37 -69.53 -1.67
CA LEU A 525 63.78 -69.57 -2.04
C LEU A 525 64.19 -71.05 -2.10
N ILE A 526 64.80 -71.46 -3.21
CA ILE A 526 65.19 -72.84 -3.44
C ILE A 526 66.64 -72.89 -3.88
N GLU A 527 67.47 -73.54 -3.07
CA GLU A 527 68.87 -73.78 -3.36
C GLU A 527 69.04 -75.24 -3.83
N ASP A 528 69.65 -75.44 -5.00
CA ASP A 528 70.01 -76.77 -5.48
C ASP A 528 71.27 -77.28 -4.77
N ARG A 529 71.15 -78.38 -4.06
CA ARG A 529 72.24 -79.04 -3.32
C ARG A 529 72.54 -80.44 -3.84
N THR A 530 72.10 -80.76 -5.06
CA THR A 530 72.29 -82.10 -5.65
C THR A 530 73.77 -82.50 -5.64
N ASP A 531 74.66 -81.59 -6.05
CA ASP A 531 76.10 -81.83 -6.07
C ASP A 531 76.70 -82.00 -4.66
N GLN A 532 76.18 -81.27 -3.66
CA GLN A 532 76.63 -81.36 -2.26
C GLN A 532 76.14 -82.66 -1.58
N ALA A 533 74.95 -83.13 -1.91
CA ALA A 533 74.37 -84.36 -1.38
C ALA A 533 75.04 -85.62 -1.96
N ALA A 534 75.50 -85.57 -3.21
CA ALA A 534 76.26 -86.65 -3.86
C ALA A 534 77.67 -86.85 -3.24
N ALA A 535 78.22 -85.83 -2.58
CA ALA A 535 79.55 -85.86 -1.96
C ALA A 535 79.58 -86.45 -0.53
N MET A 536 78.43 -86.85 0.04
CA MET A 536 78.32 -87.33 1.44
C MET A 536 78.25 -88.88 1.52
N PRO A 537 79.10 -89.58 2.31
CA PRO A 537 79.06 -91.06 2.39
C PRO A 537 77.86 -91.59 3.19
N ARG A 538 77.15 -92.59 2.66
CA ARG A 538 76.03 -93.29 3.35
C ARG A 538 76.56 -94.16 4.51
N LEU A 539 76.25 -93.80 5.75
CA LEU A 539 76.45 -94.66 6.94
C LEU A 539 75.30 -95.67 7.07
N ARG A 540 75.63 -96.97 7.16
CA ARG A 540 74.69 -98.08 7.42
C ARG A 540 74.33 -98.19 8.91
N ALA A 541 73.07 -98.49 9.19
CA ALA A 541 72.60 -99.33 10.30
C ALA A 541 71.45 -100.17 9.69
N GLY A 542 71.43 -101.50 9.79
CA GLY A 542 71.53 -102.30 11.00
C GLY A 542 70.14 -102.90 11.20
#